data_AF-A0A8T8WQY7-F1
#
_entry.id   AF-A0A8T8WQY7-F1
#
_cell.length_a   1.000
_cell.length_b   1.000
_cell.length_c   1.000
_cell.angle_alpha   90.00
_cell.angle_beta   90.00
_cell.angle_gamma   90.00
#
_symmetry.space_group_name_H-M   'P 1'
#
loop_
_entity.id
_entity.type
_entity.pdbx_description
1 polymer ?
#
loop_
_entity_poly.entity_id
_entity_poly.type
_entity_poly.pdbx_seq_one_letter_code
_entity_poly.pdbx_strand_id
1 'polypeptide(L)' 'MPPAQDRNPASDDIEPNQKSQSKWLKDSGYGNLWKLGLCYGKKIYDQEDLEETKEILKALRDMDQEDWEERQAEKK' A
#
# COMPACT_ATOMS: atom_id res chain seq x y z
N MET A 1 6.77 -18.15 -18.04
CA MET A 1 6.98 -18.21 -16.58
C MET A 1 7.02 -16.77 -16.06
N PRO A 2 6.49 -16.49 -14.86
CA PRO A 2 5.97 -15.18 -14.46
C PRO A 2 7.06 -14.10 -14.37
N PRO A 3 6.72 -12.80 -14.53
CA PRO A 3 7.70 -11.73 -14.44
C PRO A 3 8.34 -11.72 -13.05
N ALA A 4 9.68 -11.65 -13.05
CA ALA A 4 10.53 -11.59 -11.88
C ALA A 4 9.99 -10.56 -10.88
N GLN A 5 9.56 -11.05 -9.73
CA GLN A 5 9.29 -10.22 -8.57
C GLN A 5 10.64 -9.60 -8.18
N ASP A 6 10.77 -8.29 -8.43
CA ASP A 6 11.79 -7.43 -7.87
C ASP A 6 11.61 -7.43 -6.34
N ARG A 7 12.02 -8.52 -5.70
CA ARG A 7 12.14 -8.63 -4.25
C ARG A 7 13.35 -7.80 -3.87
N ASN A 8 13.13 -6.51 -3.67
CA ASN A 8 14.10 -5.65 -3.03
C ASN A 8 14.06 -6.00 -1.52
N PRO A 9 15.09 -6.68 -0.96
CA PRO A 9 15.05 -7.17 0.43
C PRO A 9 15.16 -6.05 1.48
N ALA A 10 15.23 -4.79 1.05
CA ALA A 10 15.26 -3.63 1.93
C ALA A 10 13.86 -3.19 2.45
N SER A 11 12.78 -3.87 2.04
CA SER A 11 11.40 -3.50 2.38
C SER A 11 10.76 -4.31 3.53
N ASP A 12 11.44 -5.34 4.05
CA ASP A 12 10.91 -6.23 5.10
C ASP A 12 10.96 -5.58 6.51
N ASP A 13 11.88 -4.63 6.71
CA ASP A 13 12.12 -3.98 8.01
C ASP A 13 11.58 -2.54 8.09
N ILE A 14 11.06 -2.01 6.98
CA ILE A 14 10.55 -0.63 6.93
C ILE A 14 9.05 -0.67 7.17
N GLU A 15 8.65 -0.09 8.30
CA GLU A 15 7.26 0.14 8.67
C GLU A 15 6.41 0.64 7.48
N PRO A 16 5.24 0.02 7.22
CA PRO A 16 4.29 0.50 6.23
C PRO A 16 4.02 2.00 6.35
N ASN A 17 3.98 2.53 7.57
CA ASN A 17 3.77 3.96 7.86
C ASN A 17 5.00 4.85 7.61
N GLN A 18 6.21 4.30 7.54
CA GLN A 18 7.43 5.03 7.13
C GLN A 18 7.64 5.01 5.60
N LYS A 19 7.08 4.03 4.88
CA LYS A 19 7.17 3.97 3.41
C LYS A 19 6.38 5.12 2.76
N SER A 20 7.00 5.89 1.87
CA SER A 20 6.27 6.89 1.06
C SER A 20 5.05 6.25 0.37
N GLN A 21 3.90 6.94 0.33
CA GLN A 21 2.64 6.41 -0.22
C GLN A 21 2.82 5.79 -1.62
N SER A 22 3.57 6.47 -2.50
CA SER A 22 3.88 5.99 -3.85
C SER A 22 4.73 4.72 -3.87
N LYS A 23 5.53 4.49 -2.83
CA LYS A 23 6.38 3.30 -2.69
C LYS A 23 5.59 2.13 -2.11
N TRP A 24 4.77 2.38 -1.09
CA TRP A 24 3.84 1.37 -0.55
C TRP A 24 2.85 0.89 -1.63
N LEU A 25 2.26 1.80 -2.40
CA LEU A 25 1.39 1.45 -3.54
C LEU A 25 2.07 0.52 -4.56
N LYS A 26 3.36 0.74 -4.84
CA LYS A 26 4.14 -0.14 -5.73
C LYS A 26 4.39 -1.50 -5.11
N ASP A 27 4.71 -1.53 -3.81
CA ASP A 27 4.97 -2.74 -3.03
C ASP A 27 3.70 -3.63 -2.95
N SER A 28 2.54 -3.05 -2.67
CA SER A 28 1.25 -3.74 -2.61
C SER A 28 0.70 -4.20 -3.97
N GLY A 29 1.40 -3.92 -5.08
CA GLY A 29 1.00 -4.36 -6.42
C GLY A 29 -0.01 -3.46 -7.14
N TYR A 30 -0.59 -2.47 -6.46
CA TYR A 30 -1.45 -1.46 -7.10
C TYR A 30 -0.66 -0.52 -8.03
N GLY A 31 0.62 -0.30 -7.76
CA GLY A 31 1.49 0.57 -8.54
C GLY A 31 1.31 2.06 -8.21
N ASN A 32 0.09 2.59 -8.36
CA ASN A 32 -0.24 4.01 -8.12
C ASN A 32 -1.67 4.16 -7.58
N LEU A 33 -1.96 5.29 -6.93
CA LEU A 33 -3.29 5.63 -6.41
C LEU A 33 -4.37 5.52 -7.50
N TRP A 34 -4.02 5.88 -8.74
CA TRP A 34 -4.92 5.82 -9.89
C TRP A 34 -5.41 4.40 -10.19
N LYS A 35 -4.51 3.42 -10.13
CA LYS A 35 -4.85 2.01 -10.29
C LYS A 35 -5.62 1.46 -9.10
N LEU A 36 -5.32 1.96 -7.89
CA LEU A 36 -6.08 1.59 -6.69
C LEU A 36 -7.54 2.03 -6.82
N GLY A 37 -7.81 3.31 -7.11
CA GLY A 37 -9.20 3.74 -7.30
C GLY A 37 -9.87 3.06 -8.49
N LEU A 38 -9.17 2.82 -9.62
CA LEU A 38 -9.71 2.00 -10.71
C LEU A 38 -10.09 0.58 -10.26
N CYS A 39 -9.31 -0.05 -9.38
CA CYS A 39 -9.60 -1.36 -8.81
C CYS A 39 -10.88 -1.34 -7.94
N TYR A 40 -11.12 -0.22 -7.25
CA TYR A 40 -12.32 0.01 -6.45
C TYR A 40 -13.49 0.64 -7.25
N GLY A 41 -13.35 0.80 -8.57
CA GLY A 41 -14.36 1.39 -9.44
C GLY A 41 -14.54 2.91 -9.31
N LYS A 42 -13.59 3.57 -8.64
CA LYS A 42 -13.58 5.02 -8.38
C LYS A 42 -12.90 5.78 -9.51
N LYS A 43 -13.46 6.94 -9.84
CA LYS A 43 -12.96 7.82 -10.90
C LYS A 43 -12.16 8.94 -10.27
N ILE A 44 -10.84 8.80 -10.25
CA ILE A 44 -9.86 9.78 -9.71
C ILE A 44 -9.88 11.15 -10.45
N TYR A 45 -10.82 11.37 -11.37
CA TYR A 45 -11.05 12.66 -12.02
C TYR A 45 -11.80 13.63 -11.09
N ASP A 46 -12.63 13.10 -10.18
CA ASP A 46 -13.31 13.88 -9.16
C ASP A 46 -12.46 13.92 -7.89
N GLN A 47 -12.40 15.11 -7.28
CA GLN A 47 -11.69 15.35 -6.04
C GLN A 47 -12.25 14.48 -4.89
N GLU A 48 -13.58 14.29 -4.85
CA GLU A 48 -14.26 13.39 -3.91
C GLU A 48 -13.78 11.94 -4.06
N ASP A 49 -13.82 11.38 -5.27
CA ASP A 49 -13.31 10.03 -5.55
C ASP A 49 -11.82 9.88 -5.20
N LEU A 50 -11.03 10.94 -5.40
CA LEU A 50 -9.60 10.96 -5.08
C LEU A 50 -9.38 10.93 -3.57
N GLU A 51 -10.15 11.69 -2.80
CA GLU A 51 -10.14 11.66 -1.34
C GLU A 51 -10.61 10.30 -0.80
N GLU A 52 -11.69 9.76 -1.34
CA GLU A 52 -12.19 8.44 -0.94
C GLU A 52 -11.15 7.33 -1.22
N THR A 53 -10.48 7.42 -2.37
CA THR A 53 -9.38 6.51 -2.74
C THR A 53 -8.18 6.65 -1.78
N LYS A 54 -7.89 7.87 -1.32
CA LYS A 54 -6.84 8.11 -0.30
C LYS A 54 -7.24 7.57 1.07
N GLU A 55 -8.51 7.67 1.46
CA GLU A 55 -9.01 7.08 2.70
C GLU A 55 -8.90 5.56 2.68
N ILE A 56 -9.30 4.92 1.57
CA ILE A 56 -9.14 3.47 1.39
C ILE A 56 -7.65 3.09 1.48
N LEU A 57 -6.77 3.84 0.81
CA LEU A 57 -5.33 3.62 0.89
C LEU A 57 -4.82 3.76 2.32
N LYS A 58 -5.29 4.78 3.06
CA LYS A 58 -4.89 5.01 4.44
C LYS A 58 -5.34 3.85 5.33
N ALA A 59 -6.59 3.39 5.18
CA ALA A 59 -7.13 2.26 5.94
C ALA A 59 -6.37 0.95 5.66
N LEU A 60 -6.06 0.66 4.40
CA LEU A 60 -5.26 -0.52 4.03
C LEU A 60 -3.86 -0.45 4.64
N ARG A 61 -3.24 0.73 4.64
CA ARG A 61 -1.91 0.94 5.21
C ARG A 61 -1.91 0.84 6.74
N ASP A 62 -2.99 1.23 7.40
CA ASP A 62 -3.18 1.09 8.84
C ASP A 62 -3.29 -0.40 9.23
N MET A 63 -4.08 -1.18 8.48
CA MET A 63 -4.16 -2.64 8.67
C MET A 63 -2.81 -3.33 8.43
N ASP A 64 -2.09 -2.93 7.38
CA ASP A 64 -0.76 -3.47 7.05
C ASP A 64 0.27 -3.13 8.14
N GLN A 65 0.16 -1.93 8.74
CA GLN A 65 0.96 -1.52 9.88
C GLN A 65 0.64 -2.36 11.12
N GLU A 66 -0.64 -2.60 11.43
CA GLU A 66 -1.06 -3.38 12.59
C GLU A 66 -0.57 -4.84 12.49
N ASP A 67 -0.68 -5.48 11.31
CA ASP A 67 -0.10 -6.82 11.05
C ASP A 67 1.43 -6.81 11.15
N TRP A 68 2.10 -5.75 10.68
CA TRP A 68 3.54 -5.61 10.81
C TRP A 68 3.97 -5.49 12.28
N GLU A 69 3.26 -4.68 13.07
CA GLU A 69 3.53 -4.50 14.51
C GLU A 69 3.31 -5.81 15.28
N GLU A 70 2.27 -6.58 14.95
CA GLU A 70 1.99 -7.88 15.57
C GLU A 70 3.12 -8.88 15.29
N ARG A 71 3.57 -8.99 14.03
CA ARG A 71 4.70 -9.86 13.65
C ARG A 71 6.03 -9.44 14.26
N GLN A 72 6.26 -8.14 14.44
CA GLN A 72 7.47 -7.64 15.10
C GLN A 72 7.42 -7.86 16.62
N ALA A 73 6.23 -7.75 17.23
CA ALA A 73 6.02 -8.08 18.63
C ALA A 73 6.27 -9.56 18.92
N GLU A 74 5.87 -10.47 18.01
CA GLU A 74 6.15 -11.90 18.12
C GLU A 74 7.63 -12.27 17.93
N LYS A 75 8.41 -11.42 17.23
CA LYS A 75 9.84 -11.60 17.00
C LYS A 75 10.73 -11.16 18.18
N LYS A 76 10.17 -10.49 19.19
CA LYS A 76 10.90 -9.88 20.30
C LYS A 76 10.84 -10.72 21.57
#